data_AF-A0A846ACZ3-F1
#
_entry.id   AF-A0A846ACZ3-F1
#
_cell.length_a   1.000
_cell.length_b   1.000
_cell.length_c   1.000
_cell.angle_alpha   90.00
_cell.angle_beta   90.00
_cell.angle_gamma   90.00
#
_symmetry.space_group_name_H-M   'P 1'
#
loop_
_entity.id
_entity.type
_entity.pdbx_description
1 polymer ?
#
loop_
_entity_poly.entity_id
_entity_poly.type
_entity_poly.pdbx_seq_one_letter_code
_entity_poly.pdbx_strand_id
1 'polypeptide(L)' 'MTNLLTEAFKKAQNLPEHIQEELAKQLIEDIESELQWQQTLSKPQNSILDELARKALNESSEGKTRVMGFDEL' A
#
# COMPACT_ATOMS: atom_id res chain seq x y z
N MET A 1 -10.53 -19.54 8.25
CA MET A 1 -9.16 -19.03 8.47
C MET A 1 -8.20 -19.93 7.69
N THR A 2 -7.24 -19.37 6.96
CA THR A 2 -6.25 -20.19 6.23
C THR A 2 -5.32 -20.91 7.22
N ASN A 3 -4.62 -21.95 6.77
CA ASN A 3 -3.67 -22.68 7.62
C ASN A 3 -2.58 -21.75 8.17
N LEU A 4 -2.06 -20.85 7.33
CA LEU A 4 -1.00 -19.91 7.71
C LEU A 4 -1.48 -18.89 8.76
N LEU A 5 -2.65 -18.29 8.56
CA LEU A 5 -3.20 -17.32 9.52
C LEU A 5 -3.51 -17.99 10.87
N THR A 6 -3.98 -19.23 10.83
CA THR A 6 -4.19 -20.03 12.06
C THR A 6 -2.88 -20.28 12.81
N GLU A 7 -1.79 -20.60 12.09
CA GLU A 7 -0.47 -20.77 12.70
C GLU A 7 0.05 -19.47 13.31
N ALA A 8 -0.13 -18.34 12.62
CA ALA A 8 0.27 -17.02 13.13
C ALA A 8 -0.41 -16.70 14.48
N PHE A 9 -1.73 -16.90 14.59
CA PHE A 9 -2.45 -16.69 15.86
C PHE A 9 -1.98 -17.64 16.96
N LYS A 10 -1.68 -18.91 16.64
CA LYS A 10 -1.13 -19.85 17.62
C LYS A 10 0.23 -19.39 18.16
N LYS A 11 1.09 -18.83 17.32
CA LYS A 11 2.38 -18.27 17.77
C LYS A 11 2.15 -17.01 18.61
N ALA A 12 1.25 -16.11 18.16
CA ALA A 12 0.93 -14.86 18.87
C ALA A 12 0.40 -15.11 20.30
N GLN A 13 -0.43 -16.14 20.50
CA GLN A 13 -0.97 -16.48 21.82
C GLN A 13 0.10 -16.81 22.88
N ASN A 14 1.31 -17.20 22.47
CA ASN A 14 2.41 -17.50 23.39
C ASN A 14 3.25 -16.26 23.74
N LEU A 15 2.93 -15.08 23.18
CA LEU A 15 3.67 -13.84 23.46
C LEU A 15 3.17 -13.19 24.76
N PRO A 16 3.94 -12.29 25.38
CA PRO A 16 3.45 -11.46 26.48
C PRO A 16 2.24 -10.62 26.05
N GLU A 17 1.30 -10.39 26.96
CA GLU A 17 0.04 -9.68 26.69
C GLU A 17 0.23 -8.32 26.01
N HIS A 18 1.20 -7.52 26.47
CA HIS A 18 1.49 -6.22 25.86
C HIS A 18 1.94 -6.32 24.39
N ILE A 19 2.68 -7.38 24.03
CA ILE A 19 3.08 -7.63 22.65
C ILE A 19 1.91 -8.17 21.83
N GLN A 20 1.04 -8.99 22.42
CA GLN A 20 -0.19 -9.44 21.75
C GLN A 20 -1.07 -8.25 21.39
N GLU A 21 -1.21 -7.29 22.31
CA GLU A 21 -2.01 -6.09 22.12
C GLU A 21 -1.42 -5.18 21.02
N GLU A 22 -0.11 -4.97 21.02
CA GLU A 22 0.58 -4.20 19.98
C GLU A 22 0.43 -4.86 18.60
N LEU A 23 0.66 -6.18 18.53
CA LEU A 23 0.50 -6.96 17.30
C LEU A 23 -0.95 -6.93 16.79
N ALA A 24 -1.92 -7.02 17.69
CA ALA A 24 -3.34 -6.96 17.33
C ALA A 24 -3.70 -5.60 16.72
N LYS A 25 -3.25 -4.50 17.33
CA LYS A 25 -3.50 -3.14 16.81
C LYS A 25 -2.93 -2.97 15.41
N GLN A 26 -1.68 -3.36 15.21
CA GLN A 26 -1.04 -3.27 13.90
C GLN A 26 -1.76 -4.13 12.85
N LEU A 27 -2.11 -5.37 13.20
CA LEU A 27 -2.81 -6.26 12.26
C LEU A 27 -4.20 -5.72 11.88
N ILE A 28 -4.92 -5.10 12.82
CA ILE A 28 -6.21 -4.46 12.53
C ILE A 28 -6.03 -3.30 11.56
N GLU A 29 -5.07 -2.41 11.81
CA GLU A 29 -4.76 -1.27 10.95
C GLU A 29 -4.35 -1.70 9.54
N ASP A 30 -3.52 -2.74 9.43
CA ASP A 30 -3.08 -3.32 8.15
C ASP A 30 -4.27 -3.89 7.37
N ILE A 31 -5.19 -4.60 8.04
CA ILE A 31 -6.40 -5.16 7.40
C ILE A 31 -7.31 -4.02 6.90
N GLU A 32 -7.55 -3.00 7.71
CA GLU A 32 -8.37 -1.86 7.32
C GLU A 32 -7.77 -1.11 6.14
N SER A 33 -6.45 -0.90 6.16
CA SER A 33 -5.70 -0.29 5.07
C SER A 33 -5.83 -1.11 3.79
N GLU A 34 -5.58 -2.41 3.83
CA GLU A 34 -5.68 -3.29 2.65
C GLU A 34 -7.11 -3.28 2.06
N LEU A 35 -8.13 -3.31 2.91
CA LEU A 35 -9.53 -3.21 2.47
C LEU A 35 -9.81 -1.87 1.78
N GLN A 36 -9.29 -0.75 2.33
CA GLN A 36 -9.42 0.57 1.71
C GLN A 36 -8.70 0.63 0.36
N TRP A 37 -7.49 0.06 0.27
CA TRP A 37 -6.74 -0.04 -0.98
C TRP A 37 -7.51 -0.82 -2.03
N GLN A 38 -7.99 -2.02 -1.67
CA GLN A 38 -8.80 -2.85 -2.57
C GLN A 38 -10.07 -2.10 -3.02
N GLN A 39 -10.78 -1.44 -2.12
CA GLN A 39 -11.98 -0.68 -2.45
C GLN A 39 -11.68 0.50 -3.37
N THR A 40 -10.56 1.19 -3.16
CA THR A 40 -10.19 2.39 -3.93
C THR A 40 -9.69 2.00 -5.31
N LEU A 41 -8.84 0.99 -5.41
CA LEU A 41 -8.20 0.58 -6.66
C LEU A 41 -9.06 -0.34 -7.53
N SER A 42 -10.06 -1.01 -6.98
CA SER A 42 -11.01 -1.83 -7.77
C SER A 42 -12.01 -0.99 -8.56
N LYS A 43 -12.16 0.29 -8.23
CA LYS A 43 -13.05 1.21 -8.96
C LYS A 43 -12.43 1.57 -10.31
N PRO A 44 -13.24 1.79 -11.35
CA PRO A 44 -12.76 2.34 -12.60
C PRO A 44 -12.02 3.64 -12.34
N GLN A 45 -10.75 3.69 -12.76
CA GLN A 45 -9.92 4.86 -12.55
C GLN A 45 -10.37 5.99 -13.46
N ASN A 46 -10.27 7.21 -12.95
CA ASN A 46 -10.60 8.41 -13.72
C ASN A 46 -9.58 8.59 -14.87
N SER A 47 -10.05 9.01 -16.04
CA SER A 47 -9.22 9.30 -17.22
C SER A 47 -8.11 10.32 -16.98
N ILE A 48 -8.20 11.11 -15.90
CA ILE A 48 -7.15 12.02 -15.45
C ILE A 48 -5.80 11.31 -15.29
N LEU A 49 -5.77 10.07 -14.79
CA LEU A 49 -4.51 9.33 -14.64
C LEU A 49 -3.87 9.01 -16.00
N ASP A 50 -4.68 8.64 -16.99
CA ASP A 50 -4.21 8.40 -18.36
C ASP A 50 -3.71 9.69 -19.01
N GLU A 51 -4.39 10.81 -18.78
CA GLU A 51 -3.97 12.12 -19.26
C GLU A 51 -2.64 12.56 -18.64
N LEU A 52 -2.48 12.39 -17.33
CA LEU A 52 -1.23 12.69 -16.63
C LEU A 52 -0.08 11.80 -17.14
N ALA A 53 -0.32 10.50 -17.35
CA ALA A 53 0.67 9.59 -17.89
C ALA A 53 1.10 10.01 -19.31
N ARG A 54 0.14 10.32 -20.19
CA ARG A 54 0.42 10.81 -21.55
C ARG A 54 1.20 12.12 -21.53
N LYS A 55 0.84 13.04 -20.64
CA LYS A 55 1.53 14.33 -20.48
C LYS A 55 2.98 14.11 -20.05
N ALA A 56 3.22 13.28 -19.04
CA ALA A 56 4.58 12.98 -18.57
C ALA A 56 5.45 12.35 -19.67
N LEU A 57 4.88 11.43 -20.47
CA LEU A 57 5.58 10.83 -21.61
C LEU A 57 5.92 11.87 -22.69
N ASN A 58 5.00 12.78 -23.02
CA ASN A 58 5.25 13.86 -23.98
C ASN A 58 6.31 14.84 -23.47
N GLU A 59 6.25 15.24 -22.20
CA GLU A 59 7.25 16.13 -21.61
C GLU A 59 8.64 15.49 -21.63
N SER A 60 8.73 14.18 -21.39
CA SER A 60 9.99 13.43 -21.50
C SER A 60 10.52 13.40 -22.93
N SER A 61 9.67 13.09 -23.91
CA SER A 61 10.08 13.03 -25.33
C SER A 61 10.45 14.39 -25.91
N GLU A 62 9.84 15.47 -25.41
CA GLU A 62 10.15 16.85 -25.77
C GLU A 62 11.35 17.43 -25.01
N GLY A 63 11.99 16.65 -24.13
CA GLY A 63 13.14 17.10 -23.34
C GLY A 63 12.79 18.18 -22.28
N LYS A 64 11.51 18.24 -21.87
CA LYS A 64 11.01 19.16 -20.85
C LYS A 64 11.14 18.60 -19.42
N THR A 65 11.64 17.38 -19.27
CA THR A 65 11.94 16.79 -17.97
C THR A 65 13.26 17.29 -17.40
N ARG A 66 13.38 17.28 -16.08
CA ARG A 66 14.63 17.56 -15.36
C ARG A 66 15.14 16.25 -14.75
N VAL A 67 16.44 16.01 -14.85
CA VAL A 67 17.09 14.94 -14.08
C VAL A 67 17.03 15.32 -12.60
N MET A 68 16.42 14.49 -11.77
CA MET A 68 16.34 14.68 -10.32
C MET A 68 16.77 13.40 -9.61
N GLY A 69 17.57 13.55 -8.56
CA GLY A 69 17.94 12.45 -7.67
C GLY A 69 16.87 12.16 -6.61
N PHE A 70 16.96 11.02 -5.93
CA PHE A 70 16.06 10.70 -4.82
C PHE A 70 16.16 11.68 -3.65
N ASP A 71 17.32 12.34 -3.49
CA ASP A 71 17.56 13.36 -2.45
C ASP A 71 16.99 14.75 -2.82
N GLU A 72 16.41 14.90 -4.00
CA GLU A 72 15.90 16.17 -4.55
C GLU A 72 14.36 16.19 -4.72
N LEU A 73 13.66 15.21 -4.13
CA LEU A 73 12.20 15.05 -4.14
C LEU A 73 11.48 15.89 -3.06
#